data_AF-A0A8E3B677-F1
#
_entry.id   AF-A0A8E3B677-F1
#
_cell.length_a   1.000
_cell.length_b   1.000
_cell.length_c   1.000
_cell.angle_alpha   90.00
_cell.angle_beta   90.00
_cell.angle_gamma   90.00
#
_symmetry.space_group_name_H-M   'P 1'
#
loop_
_entity.id
_entity.type
_entity.pdbx_description
1 polymer ?
#
loop_
_entity_poly.entity_id
_entity_poly.type
_entity_poly.pdbx_seq_one_letter_code
_entity_poly.pdbx_strand_id
1 'polypeptide(L)'
;MCPVKNSIRKPSSDRNSESANSVQRRSTTGGLANIEAMSRVASDEAYVLAICDEVFGEISEKQKRFEFLRGDPGKNGARRKLPIDAYYSGLSIAIEYREQQHAKAVAHFDKPNRLTISGVHRGEQRRLYDLRRRDVLPANGIRLIEIDCTDLAHNNRHRLVRDRVRDRQVIEGMLGPLRIAGNYHAASF
;
A
#
# COMPACT_ATOMS: atom_id res chain seq x y z
N MET A 1 79.85 10.27 -20.10
CA MET A 1 79.79 8.97 -20.79
C MET A 1 78.44 8.31 -20.52
N CYS A 2 77.48 8.48 -21.43
CA CYS A 2 76.62 7.35 -21.83
C CYS A 2 77.47 6.47 -22.79
N PRO A 3 77.07 5.28 -23.28
CA PRO A 3 75.73 4.65 -23.27
C PRO A 3 75.75 3.10 -23.14
N VAL A 4 74.60 2.45 -22.94
CA VAL A 4 74.36 1.07 -23.47
C VAL A 4 72.85 0.96 -23.74
N LYS A 5 72.36 1.17 -24.97
CA LYS A 5 72.11 0.17 -26.05
C LYS A 5 71.31 -1.06 -25.55
N ASN A 6 69.99 -1.08 -25.72
CA ASN A 6 69.22 -1.53 -26.89
C ASN A 6 69.33 -3.05 -27.17
N SER A 7 68.17 -3.74 -27.20
CA SER A 7 67.80 -4.79 -28.16
C SER A 7 66.94 -5.92 -27.57
N ILE A 8 65.63 -5.87 -27.86
CA ILE A 8 64.84 -6.88 -28.60
C ILE A 8 65.09 -8.38 -28.32
N ARG A 9 64.13 -9.05 -27.64
CA ARG A 9 63.25 -10.17 -28.11
C ARG A 9 62.67 -10.94 -26.91
N LYS A 10 61.35 -11.14 -26.91
CA LYS A 10 60.60 -11.92 -25.91
C LYS A 10 60.76 -13.43 -26.16
N PRO A 11 60.85 -14.27 -25.10
CA PRO A 11 60.60 -15.70 -25.20
C PRO A 11 59.14 -16.04 -24.84
N SER A 12 58.76 -17.21 -25.31
CA SER A 12 57.48 -17.91 -25.19
C SER A 12 57.23 -18.57 -23.82
N SER A 13 55.97 -18.99 -23.65
CA SER A 13 55.43 -20.13 -22.88
C SER A 13 55.26 -20.06 -21.35
N ASP A 14 54.01 -20.39 -20.99
CA ASP A 14 53.54 -21.19 -19.85
C ASP A 14 53.14 -20.55 -18.50
N ARG A 15 51.83 -20.71 -18.24
CA ARG A 15 51.15 -21.18 -17.02
C ARG A 15 50.89 -20.21 -15.84
N ASN A 16 49.57 -20.11 -15.58
CA ASN A 16 48.82 -19.98 -14.32
C ASN A 16 49.15 -18.85 -13.34
N SER A 17 48.16 -17.99 -13.08
CA SER A 17 47.40 -18.04 -11.81
C SER A 17 46.35 -16.92 -11.72
N GLU A 18 45.36 -17.20 -10.87
CA GLU A 18 44.15 -16.44 -10.58
C GLU A 18 44.36 -14.98 -10.16
N SER A 19 43.38 -14.13 -10.47
CA SER A 19 42.56 -13.49 -9.43
C SER A 19 41.38 -12.74 -10.05
N ALA A 20 40.20 -13.27 -9.75
CA ALA A 20 38.91 -12.73 -10.12
C ALA A 20 38.64 -11.40 -9.40
N ASN A 21 38.45 -10.32 -10.17
CA ASN A 21 37.73 -9.15 -9.68
C ASN A 21 36.24 -9.34 -10.01
N SER A 22 35.52 -10.03 -9.11
CA SER A 22 34.07 -10.14 -9.18
C SER A 22 33.43 -8.83 -8.72
N VAL A 23 33.15 -7.93 -9.67
CA VAL A 23 32.25 -6.80 -9.44
C VAL A 23 30.84 -7.35 -9.29
N GLN A 24 30.47 -7.65 -8.05
CA GLN A 24 29.14 -8.08 -7.66
C GLN A 24 28.16 -6.94 -7.91
N ARG A 25 27.46 -7.00 -9.05
CA ARG A 25 26.31 -6.17 -9.37
C ARG A 25 25.20 -6.49 -8.36
N ARG A 26 25.11 -5.70 -7.29
CA ARG A 26 24.01 -5.79 -6.33
C ARG A 26 22.71 -5.39 -7.04
N SER A 27 21.76 -6.31 -7.03
CA SER A 27 20.37 -6.09 -7.45
C SER A 27 19.72 -5.02 -6.56
N THR A 28 19.40 -3.87 -7.16
CA THR A 28 18.79 -2.69 -6.50
C THR A 28 17.33 -2.88 -6.08
N THR A 29 16.74 -4.06 -6.29
CA THR A 29 15.31 -4.31 -6.08
C THR A 29 14.90 -4.42 -4.61
N GLY A 30 15.80 -4.85 -3.72
CA GLY A 30 15.50 -5.05 -2.29
C GLY A 30 15.44 -3.76 -1.46
N GLY A 31 16.17 -2.71 -1.86
CA GLY A 31 16.20 -1.44 -1.14
C GLY A 31 14.89 -0.65 -1.24
N LEU A 32 14.28 -0.63 -2.43
CA LEU A 32 13.02 0.09 -2.66
C LEU A 32 11.84 -0.57 -1.92
N ALA A 33 11.80 -1.90 -1.88
CA ALA A 33 10.77 -2.64 -1.14
C ALA A 33 10.85 -2.40 0.39
N ASN A 34 12.07 -2.35 0.94
CA ASN A 34 12.29 -2.02 2.35
C ASN A 34 11.98 -0.55 2.67
N ILE A 35 12.30 0.38 1.77
CA ILE A 35 11.95 1.81 1.95
C ILE A 35 10.43 2.01 1.86
N GLU A 36 9.74 1.35 0.93
CA GLU A 36 8.27 1.37 0.88
C GLU A 36 7.63 0.70 2.11
N ALA A 37 8.19 -0.41 2.60
CA ALA A 37 7.71 -1.05 3.82
C ALA A 37 7.90 -0.16 5.05
N MET A 38 9.06 0.51 5.18
CA MET A 38 9.33 1.48 6.25
C MET A 38 8.47 2.75 6.12
N SER A 39 8.23 3.25 4.91
CA SER A 39 7.35 4.41 4.68
C SER A 39 5.89 4.08 4.96
N ARG A 40 5.47 2.82 4.73
CA ARG A 40 4.14 2.32 5.13
C ARG A 40 3.98 2.29 6.64
N VAL A 41 4.99 1.88 7.42
CA VAL A 41 4.93 1.94 8.91
C VAL A 41 4.78 3.39 9.40
N ALA A 42 5.24 4.37 8.62
CA ALA A 42 5.13 5.78 8.93
C ALA A 42 3.95 6.49 8.26
N SER A 43 3.09 5.81 7.48
CA SER A 43 1.96 6.47 6.79
C SER A 43 0.83 6.82 7.77
N ASP A 44 0.02 7.81 7.40
CA ASP A 44 -1.16 8.18 8.17
C ASP A 44 -2.18 7.04 8.15
N GLU A 45 -2.31 6.32 7.02
CA GLU A 45 -3.05 5.05 6.93
C GLU A 45 -2.65 4.07 8.04
N ALA A 46 -1.36 3.72 8.14
CA ALA A 46 -0.92 2.73 9.12
C ALA A 46 -1.16 3.18 10.56
N TYR A 47 -0.98 4.48 10.84
CA TYR A 47 -1.27 5.04 12.16
C TYR A 47 -2.76 4.92 12.51
N VAL A 48 -3.67 5.32 11.61
CA VAL A 48 -5.11 5.27 11.85
C VAL A 48 -5.59 3.83 12.00
N LEU A 49 -5.12 2.93 11.13
CA LEU A 49 -5.50 1.52 11.20
C LEU A 49 -4.96 0.83 12.47
N ALA A 50 -3.82 1.24 13.00
CA ALA A 50 -3.32 0.74 14.28
C ALA A 50 -4.25 1.14 15.44
N ILE A 51 -4.76 2.38 15.45
CA ILE A 51 -5.76 2.80 16.44
C ILE A 51 -7.06 1.99 16.28
N CYS A 52 -7.48 1.71 15.04
CA CYS A 52 -8.66 0.87 14.79
C CYS A 52 -8.47 -0.55 15.35
N ASP A 53 -7.28 -1.14 15.19
CA ASP A 53 -6.95 -2.44 15.76
C ASP A 53 -7.05 -2.41 17.30
N GLU A 54 -6.54 -1.35 17.95
CA GLU A 54 -6.67 -1.16 19.40
C GLU A 54 -8.12 -0.98 19.85
N VAL A 55 -8.93 -0.24 19.09
CA VAL A 55 -10.34 0.02 19.40
C VAL A 55 -11.18 -1.25 19.26
N PHE A 56 -10.92 -2.07 18.24
CA PHE A 56 -11.61 -3.35 18.06
C PHE A 56 -11.06 -4.46 18.97
N GLY A 57 -9.79 -4.38 19.38
CA GLY A 57 -9.11 -5.45 20.12
C GLY A 57 -8.76 -6.65 19.23
N GLU A 58 -8.76 -6.49 17.91
CA GLU A 58 -8.39 -7.49 16.90
C GLU A 58 -7.36 -6.86 15.96
N ILE A 59 -6.33 -7.61 15.56
CA ILE A 59 -5.40 -7.18 14.52
C ILE A 59 -6.01 -7.48 13.15
N SER A 60 -6.22 -6.45 12.35
CA SER A 60 -6.78 -6.64 11.00
C SER A 60 -5.82 -7.29 10.00
N GLU A 61 -6.41 -8.00 9.05
CA GLU A 61 -5.73 -8.44 7.83
C GLU A 61 -5.52 -7.24 6.89
N LYS A 62 -4.29 -6.72 6.82
CA LYS A 62 -3.97 -5.56 5.97
C LYS A 62 -3.97 -5.93 4.49
N GLN A 63 -4.45 -5.01 3.65
CA GLN A 63 -4.46 -5.16 2.19
C GLN A 63 -5.18 -6.45 1.74
N LYS A 64 -6.23 -6.86 2.46
CA LYS A 64 -7.02 -8.08 2.19
C LYS A 64 -7.60 -8.04 0.78
N ARG A 65 -7.56 -9.18 0.09
CA ARG A 65 -8.06 -9.32 -1.29
C ARG A 65 -9.06 -10.46 -1.39
N PHE A 66 -10.33 -10.10 -1.50
CA PHE A 66 -11.41 -11.09 -1.69
C PHE A 66 -11.46 -11.59 -3.15
N GLU A 67 -11.92 -12.83 -3.33
CA GLU A 67 -12.13 -13.40 -4.66
C GLU A 67 -13.26 -12.70 -5.43
N PHE A 68 -14.31 -12.29 -4.71
CA PHE A 68 -15.49 -11.63 -5.26
C PHE A 68 -15.28 -10.13 -5.54
N LEU A 69 -14.26 -9.49 -4.94
CA LEU A 69 -14.01 -8.06 -5.10
C LEU A 69 -12.93 -7.81 -6.16
N ARG A 70 -13.36 -7.58 -7.39
CA ARG A 70 -12.46 -7.48 -8.56
C ARG A 70 -12.60 -6.14 -9.29
N GLY A 71 -11.46 -5.65 -9.77
CA GLY A 71 -11.34 -4.50 -10.66
C GLY A 71 -11.77 -4.83 -12.09
N ASP A 72 -11.51 -3.88 -12.98
CA ASP A 72 -11.86 -4.02 -14.39
C ASP A 72 -10.97 -5.05 -15.10
N PRO A 73 -11.45 -5.66 -16.20
CA PRO A 73 -10.63 -6.55 -17.01
C PRO A 73 -9.43 -5.81 -17.61
N GLY A 74 -8.25 -6.43 -17.48
CA GLY A 74 -7.06 -5.99 -18.19
C GLY A 74 -7.08 -6.40 -19.67
N LYS A 75 -6.01 -6.09 -20.40
CA LYS A 75 -5.87 -6.38 -21.84
C LYS A 75 -6.09 -7.86 -22.20
N ASN A 76 -5.78 -8.76 -21.26
CA ASN A 76 -5.89 -10.20 -21.45
C ASN A 76 -7.17 -10.77 -20.79
N GLY A 77 -8.17 -9.93 -20.48
CA GLY A 77 -9.39 -10.30 -19.77
C GLY A 77 -9.23 -10.54 -18.26
N ALA A 78 -8.00 -10.67 -17.75
CA ALA A 78 -7.72 -10.90 -16.34
C ALA A 78 -8.17 -9.72 -15.46
N ARG A 79 -8.87 -10.01 -14.36
CA ARG A 79 -9.33 -9.02 -13.38
C ARG A 79 -8.51 -9.09 -12.10
N ARG A 80 -7.92 -7.97 -11.70
CA ARG A 80 -7.15 -7.86 -10.44
C ARG A 80 -8.10 -7.75 -9.26
N LYS A 81 -7.83 -8.46 -8.18
CA LYS A 81 -8.55 -8.27 -6.90
C LYS A 81 -8.26 -6.88 -6.36
N LEU A 82 -9.28 -6.19 -5.87
CA LEU A 82 -9.09 -4.91 -5.21
C LEU A 82 -8.65 -5.16 -3.75
N PRO A 83 -7.56 -4.53 -3.29
CA PRO A 83 -7.19 -4.61 -1.89
C PRO A 83 -8.14 -3.75 -1.04
N ILE A 84 -8.24 -4.14 0.23
CA ILE A 84 -8.89 -3.38 1.29
C ILE A 84 -7.86 -3.11 2.38
N ASP A 85 -7.79 -1.88 2.87
CA ASP A 85 -6.71 -1.45 3.75
C ASP A 85 -6.64 -2.27 5.04
N ALA A 86 -7.79 -2.54 5.66
CA ALA A 86 -7.90 -3.44 6.83
C ALA A 86 -9.20 -4.25 6.81
N TYR A 87 -9.10 -5.53 7.17
CA TYR A 87 -10.26 -6.41 7.36
C TYR A 87 -10.20 -7.12 8.72
N TYR A 88 -11.29 -7.04 9.48
CA TYR A 88 -11.50 -7.68 10.78
C TYR A 88 -12.41 -8.87 10.57
N SER A 89 -11.82 -10.07 10.53
CA SER A 89 -12.53 -11.29 10.18
C SER A 89 -13.53 -11.70 11.25
N GLY A 90 -13.21 -11.50 12.52
CA GLY A 90 -14.08 -11.82 13.64
C GLY A 90 -15.34 -10.94 13.69
N LEU A 91 -15.26 -9.74 13.10
CA LEU A 91 -16.34 -8.75 13.12
C LEU A 91 -17.07 -8.61 11.77
N SER A 92 -16.56 -9.24 10.71
CA SER A 92 -17.02 -9.01 9.33
C SER A 92 -17.03 -7.52 8.95
N ILE A 93 -15.99 -6.79 9.35
CA ILE A 93 -15.82 -5.35 9.11
C ILE A 93 -14.60 -5.12 8.22
N ALA A 94 -14.76 -4.26 7.21
CA ALA A 94 -13.69 -3.72 6.40
C ALA A 94 -13.53 -2.22 6.68
N ILE A 95 -12.29 -1.74 6.78
CA ILE A 95 -11.96 -0.31 6.85
C ILE A 95 -11.18 0.09 5.60
N GLU A 96 -11.56 1.21 5.00
CA GLU A 96 -10.76 1.96 4.03
C GLU A 96 -10.40 3.32 4.63
N TYR A 97 -9.11 3.66 4.61
CA TYR A 97 -8.64 4.99 5.03
C TYR A 97 -8.53 5.89 3.81
N ARG A 98 -9.29 6.99 3.83
CA ARG A 98 -9.31 7.97 2.76
C ARG A 98 -8.38 9.11 3.12
N GLU A 99 -7.14 9.01 2.66
CA GLU A 99 -6.30 10.19 2.53
C GLU A 99 -7.00 11.15 1.55
N GLN A 100 -7.21 12.41 1.96
CA GLN A 100 -7.81 13.40 1.09
C GLN A 100 -6.92 13.53 -0.16
N GLN A 101 -7.42 13.00 -1.28
CA GLN A 101 -6.83 13.27 -2.56
C GLN A 101 -6.97 14.78 -2.75
N HIS A 102 -5.85 15.48 -2.78
CA HIS A 102 -5.82 16.92 -2.98
C HIS A 102 -6.87 17.30 -4.02
N ALA A 103 -7.83 18.14 -3.61
CA ALA A 103 -8.89 18.70 -4.43
C ALA A 103 -8.38 19.60 -5.58
N LYS A 104 -7.10 19.49 -5.93
CA LYS A 104 -6.49 20.00 -7.14
C LYS A 104 -6.00 18.78 -7.90
N ALA A 105 -6.60 18.51 -9.06
CA ALA A 105 -6.10 17.54 -10.02
C ALA A 105 -4.58 17.74 -10.20
N VAL A 106 -3.77 16.96 -9.48
CA VAL A 106 -2.33 17.01 -9.63
C VAL A 106 -2.07 16.19 -10.88
N ALA A 107 -1.70 16.88 -11.96
CA ALA A 107 -1.42 16.27 -13.27
C ALA A 107 -0.50 15.03 -13.19
N HIS A 108 0.33 14.95 -12.14
CA HIS A 108 1.19 13.81 -11.83
C HIS A 108 0.44 12.53 -11.40
N PHE A 109 -0.68 12.63 -10.68
CA PHE A 109 -1.40 11.49 -10.09
C PHE A 109 -2.61 11.04 -10.92
N ASP A 110 -3.30 12.00 -11.55
CA ASP A 110 -4.49 11.71 -12.38
C ASP A 110 -4.13 11.27 -13.79
N LYS A 111 -2.90 11.57 -14.23
CA LYS A 111 -2.42 11.35 -15.60
C LYS A 111 -3.56 11.64 -16.59
N PRO A 112 -4.06 12.89 -16.66
CA PRO A 112 -5.22 13.22 -17.49
C PRO A 112 -4.99 12.88 -18.97
N ASN A 113 -3.74 12.70 -19.41
CA ASN A 113 -3.40 12.27 -20.77
C ASN A 113 -3.11 10.76 -20.91
N ARG A 114 -3.40 9.94 -19.89
CA ARG A 114 -3.14 8.50 -19.91
C ARG A 114 -4.37 7.73 -19.44
N LEU A 115 -5.07 7.16 -20.41
CA LEU A 115 -6.15 6.23 -20.14
C LEU A 115 -5.60 5.00 -19.40
N THR A 116 -6.34 4.55 -18.39
CA THR A 116 -6.11 3.24 -17.78
C THR A 116 -6.41 2.14 -18.79
N ILE A 117 -6.05 0.90 -18.47
CA ILE A 117 -6.30 -0.26 -19.35
C ILE A 117 -7.79 -0.41 -19.67
N SER A 118 -8.69 0.06 -18.78
CA SER A 118 -10.13 0.07 -19.00
C SER A 118 -10.67 1.31 -19.72
N GLY A 119 -9.80 2.18 -20.27
CA GLY A 119 -10.22 3.31 -21.10
C GLY A 119 -10.71 4.53 -20.33
N VAL A 120 -10.61 4.54 -19.00
CA VAL A 120 -10.98 5.68 -18.12
C VAL A 120 -9.74 6.35 -17.52
N HIS A 121 -9.83 7.61 -17.09
CA HIS A 121 -8.76 8.27 -16.36
C HIS A 121 -8.50 7.60 -15.00
N ARG A 122 -7.29 7.75 -14.45
CA ARG A 122 -6.91 7.07 -13.19
C ARG A 122 -7.79 7.51 -12.02
N GLY A 123 -8.16 8.78 -11.95
CA GLY A 123 -9.08 9.33 -10.94
C GLY A 123 -10.47 8.68 -11.01
N GLU A 124 -11.05 8.61 -12.21
CA GLU A 124 -12.35 7.97 -12.44
C GLU A 124 -12.32 6.48 -12.09
N GLN A 125 -11.22 5.79 -12.42
CA GLN A 125 -11.03 4.39 -12.02
C GLN A 125 -11.03 4.21 -10.50
N ARG A 126 -10.44 5.14 -9.72
CA ARG A 126 -10.49 5.07 -8.26
C ARG A 126 -11.92 5.23 -7.76
N ARG A 127 -12.65 6.22 -8.27
CA ARG A 127 -14.05 6.46 -7.92
C ARG A 127 -14.93 5.23 -8.18
N LEU A 128 -14.76 4.60 -9.35
CA LEU A 128 -15.48 3.36 -9.70
C LEU A 128 -15.16 2.20 -8.76
N TYR A 129 -13.90 2.08 -8.33
CA TYR A 129 -13.49 1.02 -7.41
C TYR A 129 -13.98 1.28 -5.98
N ASP A 130 -14.02 2.52 -5.54
CA ASP A 130 -14.59 2.90 -4.24
C ASP A 130 -16.09 2.60 -4.19
N LEU A 131 -16.83 2.96 -5.26
CA LEU A 131 -18.24 2.56 -5.40
C LEU A 131 -18.40 1.04 -5.39
N ARG A 132 -17.56 0.31 -6.12
CA ARG A 132 -17.61 -1.15 -6.15
C ARG A 132 -17.39 -1.78 -4.77
N ARG A 133 -16.51 -1.23 -3.94
CA ARG A 133 -16.33 -1.69 -2.55
C ARG A 133 -17.58 -1.45 -1.71
N ARG A 134 -18.19 -0.27 -1.83
CA ARG A 134 -19.43 0.11 -1.12
C ARG A 134 -20.61 -0.79 -1.47
N ASP A 135 -20.67 -1.30 -2.70
CA ASP A 135 -21.75 -2.18 -3.13
C ASP A 135 -21.45 -3.65 -2.81
N VAL A 136 -20.25 -4.11 -3.16
CA VAL A 136 -19.92 -5.55 -3.14
C VAL A 136 -19.65 -6.04 -1.72
N LEU A 137 -19.03 -5.25 -0.85
CA LEU A 137 -18.73 -5.72 0.52
C LEU A 137 -20.01 -5.96 1.33
N PRO A 138 -20.97 -5.02 1.41
CA PRO A 138 -22.22 -5.26 2.12
C PRO A 138 -23.04 -6.39 1.53
N ALA A 139 -23.04 -6.55 0.20
CA ALA A 139 -23.71 -7.67 -0.47
C ALA A 139 -23.13 -9.05 -0.08
N ASN A 140 -21.90 -9.09 0.42
CA ASN A 140 -21.24 -10.30 0.92
C ASN A 140 -21.20 -10.36 2.46
N GLY A 141 -22.06 -9.60 3.15
CA GLY A 141 -22.16 -9.60 4.61
C GLY A 141 -21.01 -8.86 5.32
N ILE A 142 -20.18 -8.13 4.59
CA ILE A 142 -19.06 -7.36 5.15
C ILE A 142 -19.47 -5.89 5.25
N ARG A 143 -19.45 -5.35 6.47
CA ARG A 143 -19.70 -3.93 6.70
C ARG A 143 -18.46 -3.12 6.31
N LEU A 144 -18.61 -2.19 5.36
CA LEU A 144 -17.56 -1.25 5.01
C LEU A 144 -17.66 0.02 5.87
N ILE A 145 -16.54 0.46 6.42
CA ILE A 145 -16.36 1.73 7.13
C ILE A 145 -15.29 2.52 6.41
N GLU A 146 -15.56 3.79 6.16
CA GLU A 146 -14.63 4.70 5.51
C GLU A 146 -14.25 5.78 6.52
N ILE A 147 -12.95 5.93 6.78
CA ILE A 147 -12.44 6.96 7.68
C ILE A 147 -11.73 8.00 6.82
N ASP A 148 -12.25 9.23 6.79
CA ASP A 148 -11.60 10.32 6.07
C ASP A 148 -10.56 11.00 6.96
N CYS A 149 -9.45 11.45 6.38
CA CYS A 149 -8.48 12.24 7.12
C CYS A 149 -9.07 13.56 7.66
N THR A 150 -10.17 14.09 7.08
CA THR A 150 -10.86 15.27 7.61
C THR A 150 -11.58 15.02 8.91
N ASP A 151 -11.88 13.75 9.23
CA ASP A 151 -12.51 13.36 10.48
C ASP A 151 -11.54 13.48 11.68
N LEU A 152 -10.23 13.53 11.38
CA LEU A 152 -9.16 13.65 12.36
C LEU A 152 -8.50 15.03 12.28
N ALA A 153 -7.74 15.38 13.32
CA ALA A 153 -7.01 16.64 13.35
C ALA A 153 -5.98 16.66 12.23
N HIS A 154 -6.06 17.62 11.31
CA HIS A 154 -5.14 17.76 10.20
C HIS A 154 -4.55 19.16 10.16
N ASN A 155 -3.32 19.28 9.64
CA ASN A 155 -2.68 20.57 9.45
C ASN A 155 -3.16 21.24 8.15
N ASN A 156 -2.75 22.49 7.93
CA ASN A 156 -3.06 23.24 6.70
C ASN A 156 -2.50 22.61 5.41
N ARG A 157 -1.69 21.54 5.53
CA ARG A 157 -1.20 20.72 4.41
C ARG A 157 -1.96 19.39 4.28
N HIS A 158 -3.09 19.24 4.98
CA HIS A 158 -3.93 18.05 5.01
C HIS A 158 -3.21 16.78 5.44
N ARG A 159 -2.15 16.91 6.25
CA ARG A 159 -1.52 15.77 6.92
C ARG A 159 -2.08 15.64 8.31
N LEU A 160 -2.21 14.40 8.76
CA LEU A 160 -2.69 14.10 10.10
C LEU A 160 -1.76 14.71 11.15
N VAL A 161 -2.33 15.52 12.04
CA VAL A 161 -1.68 15.96 13.26
C VAL A 161 -1.98 14.91 14.30
N ARG A 162 -1.06 13.96 14.42
CA ARG A 162 -1.22 12.79 15.28
C ARG A 162 -1.35 13.23 16.74
N ASP A 163 -2.54 13.05 17.28
CA ASP A 163 -2.84 13.18 18.70
C ASP A 163 -3.54 11.89 19.12
N ARG A 164 -2.75 10.94 19.63
CA ARG A 164 -3.27 9.60 19.92
C ARG A 164 -4.47 9.61 20.88
N VAL A 165 -4.53 10.52 21.84
CA VAL A 165 -5.64 10.56 22.80
C VAL A 165 -6.91 11.01 22.10
N ARG A 166 -6.83 12.10 21.34
CA ARG A 166 -7.97 12.66 20.61
C ARG A 166 -8.40 11.76 19.45
N ASP A 167 -7.46 11.27 18.66
CA ASP A 167 -7.73 10.41 17.50
C ASP A 167 -8.41 9.12 17.95
N ARG A 168 -7.95 8.52 19.05
CA ARG A 168 -8.59 7.34 19.65
C ARG A 168 -10.02 7.63 20.08
N GLN A 169 -10.30 8.77 20.72
CA GLN A 169 -11.67 9.14 21.12
C GLN A 169 -12.60 9.30 19.93
N VAL A 170 -12.14 9.94 18.84
CA VAL A 170 -12.92 10.10 17.62
C VAL A 170 -13.21 8.75 16.99
N ILE A 171 -12.18 7.91 16.84
CA ILE A 171 -12.29 6.57 16.26
C ILE A 171 -13.18 5.66 17.14
N GLU A 172 -13.09 5.75 18.47
CA GLU A 172 -14.00 5.06 19.40
C GLU A 172 -15.45 5.53 19.23
N GLY A 173 -15.68 6.82 19.01
CA GLY A 173 -17.03 7.34 18.73
C GLY A 173 -17.61 6.79 17.41
N MET A 174 -16.78 6.65 16.38
CA MET A 174 -17.18 6.13 15.07
C MET A 174 -17.41 4.61 15.08
N LEU A 175 -16.51 3.87 15.73
CA LEU A 175 -16.48 2.40 15.69
C LEU A 175 -17.17 1.74 16.88
N GLY A 176 -17.34 2.47 17.99
CA GLY A 176 -17.90 1.98 19.25
C GLY A 176 -19.24 1.24 19.12
N PRO A 177 -20.23 1.76 18.36
CA PRO A 177 -21.50 1.06 18.14
C PRO A 177 -21.34 -0.29 17.42
N LEU A 178 -20.27 -0.47 16.64
CA LEU A 178 -20.03 -1.65 15.80
C LEU A 178 -19.37 -2.79 16.55
N ARG A 179 -18.66 -2.49 17.64
CA ARG A 179 -18.08 -3.49 18.56
C ARG A 179 -19.16 -4.38 19.17
N ILE A 180 -20.31 -3.80 19.47
CA ILE A 180 -21.41 -4.47 20.17
C ILE A 180 -22.19 -5.38 19.23
N ALA A 181 -22.36 -4.97 17.96
CA ALA A 181 -23.12 -5.75 16.97
C ALA A 181 -22.45 -7.07 16.55
N GLY A 182 -21.11 -7.13 16.53
CA GLY A 182 -20.36 -8.33 16.13
C GLY A 182 -20.50 -9.50 17.11
N ASN A 183 -20.73 -9.23 18.40
CA ASN A 183 -20.84 -10.29 19.42
C ASN A 183 -22.20 -11.00 19.43
N TYR A 184 -23.25 -10.47 18.80
CA TYR A 184 -24.57 -11.12 18.79
C TYR A 184 -24.71 -12.24 17.77
N HIS A 185 -23.80 -12.37 16.80
CA HIS A 185 -23.87 -13.43 15.80
C HIS A 185 -23.15 -14.73 16.21
N ALA A 186 -22.33 -14.72 17.26
CA ALA A 186 -21.64 -15.92 17.75
C ALA A 186 -22.43 -16.74 18.79
N ALA A 187 -23.60 -16.25 19.24
CA ALA A 187 -24.40 -16.89 20.29
C ALA A 187 -25.74 -17.48 19.80
N SER A 188 -25.86 -17.77 18.51
CA SER A 188 -27.04 -18.42 17.95
C SER A 188 -26.60 -19.39 16.87
N PHE A 189 -26.20 -20.60 17.27
CA PHE A 189 -26.47 -21.88 16.61
C PHE A 189 -26.02 -23.02 17.53
#